data_AF-A0A843GV16-F1
#
_entry.id   AF-A0A843GV16-F1
#
_cell.length_a   1.000
_cell.length_b   1.000
_cell.length_c   1.000
_cell.angle_alpha   90.00
_cell.angle_beta   90.00
_cell.angle_gamma   90.00
#
_symmetry.space_group_name_H-M   'P 1'
#
loop_
_entity.id
_entity.type
_entity.pdbx_description
1 polymer ?
#
loop_
_entity_poly.entity_id
_entity_poly.type
_entity_poly.pdbx_seq_one_letter_code
_entity_poly.pdbx_strand_id
1 'polypeptide(L)'
;MKKENEIVKVLNETWLELQDNRFMCYTIKELAYEIAYRIGTKLEDNFETTIMYRYYNGKNKIIFPLTEINNKTLFFAFDIIISTGMFGDVVEFVRNGKLTYKLPKTYKYIDDVFEDEEEEAI
;
A
#
# COMPACT_ATOMS: atom_id res chain seq x y z
N MET A 1 20.03 13.34 -3.45
CA MET A 1 19.88 13.77 -2.04
C MET A 1 18.68 14.69 -1.80
N LYS A 2 18.51 15.84 -2.50
CA LYS A 2 17.36 16.74 -2.25
C LYS A 2 15.98 16.07 -2.43
N LYS A 3 15.74 15.40 -3.56
CA LYS A 3 14.47 14.69 -3.87
C LYS A 3 14.17 13.53 -2.91
N GLU A 4 15.18 12.75 -2.53
CA GLU A 4 15.03 11.62 -1.61
C GLU A 4 14.65 12.09 -0.19
N ASN A 5 15.26 13.20 0.28
CA ASN A 5 14.91 13.79 1.58
C ASN A 5 13.47 14.33 1.60
N GLU A 6 13.01 14.90 0.50
CA GLU A 6 11.64 15.39 0.34
C GLU A 6 10.63 14.24 0.38
N ILE A 7 10.89 13.15 -0.34
CA ILE A 7 10.08 11.93 -0.32
C ILE A 7 10.00 11.35 1.10
N VAL A 8 11.14 11.24 1.80
CA VAL A 8 11.16 10.74 3.17
C VAL A 8 10.33 11.63 4.10
N LYS A 9 10.39 12.96 3.93
CA LYS A 9 9.59 13.89 4.72
C LYS A 9 8.10 13.69 4.48
N VAL A 10 7.66 13.71 3.22
CA VAL A 10 6.25 13.52 2.84
C VAL A 10 5.71 12.18 3.32
N LEU A 11 6.50 11.11 3.15
CA LEU A 11 6.13 9.79 3.65
C LEU A 11 6.01 9.77 5.15
N ASN A 12 6.95 10.34 5.90
CA ASN A 12 6.86 10.32 7.37
C ASN A 12 5.60 11.05 7.86
N GLU A 13 5.27 12.20 7.30
CA GLU A 13 4.09 12.97 7.68
C GLU A 13 2.80 12.19 7.32
N THR A 14 2.67 11.76 6.05
CA THR A 14 1.48 11.05 5.56
C THR A 14 1.32 9.67 6.21
N TRP A 15 2.43 8.97 6.47
CA TRP A 15 2.42 7.64 7.07
C TRP A 15 1.97 7.67 8.53
N LEU A 16 2.41 8.65 9.32
CA LEU A 16 1.94 8.81 10.70
C LEU A 16 0.43 9.01 10.75
N GLU A 17 -0.12 9.88 9.89
CA GLU A 17 -1.57 10.06 9.76
C GLU A 17 -2.29 8.75 9.41
N LEU A 18 -1.75 7.97 8.46
CA LEU A 18 -2.33 6.68 8.08
C LEU A 18 -2.29 5.63 9.19
N GLN A 19 -1.27 5.64 10.05
CA GLN A 19 -1.14 4.67 11.14
C GLN A 19 -2.12 4.89 12.29
N ASP A 20 -2.53 6.13 12.53
CA ASP A 20 -3.47 6.52 13.57
C ASP A 20 -4.94 6.26 13.17
N ASN A 21 -5.19 6.04 11.89
CA ASN A 21 -6.51 5.72 11.37
C ASN A 21 -6.87 4.24 11.55
N ARG A 22 -8.17 4.00 11.75
CA ARG A 22 -8.80 2.70 11.58
C ARG A 22 -9.59 2.75 10.29
N PHE A 23 -9.27 1.85 9.37
CA PHE A 23 -10.03 1.72 8.14
C PHE A 23 -11.14 0.71 8.41
N MET A 24 -12.35 1.07 8.00
CA MET A 24 -13.53 0.23 8.10
C MET A 24 -14.13 0.17 6.70
N CYS A 25 -14.69 -0.99 6.35
CA CYS A 25 -15.39 -1.19 5.09
C CYS A 25 -14.51 -1.05 3.84
N TYR A 26 -13.19 -1.28 3.95
CA TYR A 26 -12.31 -1.38 2.79
C TYR A 26 -11.87 -2.83 2.59
N THR A 27 -11.98 -3.33 1.37
CA THR A 27 -11.23 -4.53 0.96
C THR A 27 -9.72 -4.24 1.00
N ILE A 28 -8.90 -5.29 1.01
CA ILE A 28 -7.44 -5.15 0.94
C ILE A 28 -7.01 -4.40 -0.32
N LYS A 29 -7.68 -4.65 -1.44
CA LYS A 29 -7.45 -3.99 -2.73
C LYS A 29 -7.75 -2.49 -2.62
N GLU A 30 -8.94 -2.12 -2.17
CA GLU A 30 -9.34 -0.71 -2.05
C GLU A 30 -8.45 0.06 -1.08
N LEU A 31 -8.13 -0.52 0.09
CA LEU A 31 -7.25 0.14 1.06
C LEU A 31 -5.82 0.34 0.52
N ALA A 32 -5.32 -0.62 -0.26
CA ALA A 32 -4.02 -0.48 -0.90
C ALA A 32 -4.01 0.69 -1.90
N TYR A 33 -5.05 0.79 -2.75
CA TYR A 33 -5.21 1.89 -3.69
C TYR A 33 -5.38 3.24 -3.01
N GLU A 34 -6.19 3.33 -1.94
CA GLU A 34 -6.40 4.56 -1.17
C GLU A 34 -5.10 5.08 -0.55
N ILE A 35 -4.29 4.18 0.03
CA ILE A 35 -3.00 4.55 0.64
C ILE A 35 -2.01 5.01 -0.42
N ALA A 36 -1.93 4.28 -1.54
CA ALA A 36 -1.08 4.66 -2.65
C ALA A 36 -1.48 6.04 -3.17
N TYR A 37 -2.79 6.29 -3.35
CA TYR A 37 -3.34 7.55 -3.85
C TYR A 37 -3.00 8.73 -2.92
N ARG A 38 -3.20 8.57 -1.61
CA ARG A 38 -2.86 9.61 -0.63
C ARG A 38 -1.37 9.96 -0.63
N ILE A 39 -0.50 8.95 -0.70
CA ILE A 39 0.95 9.15 -0.76
C ILE A 39 1.35 9.80 -2.09
N GLY A 40 0.87 9.28 -3.22
CA GLY A 40 1.21 9.77 -4.56
C GLY A 40 0.76 11.22 -4.79
N THR A 41 -0.45 11.57 -4.34
CA THR A 41 -0.98 12.94 -4.44
C THR A 41 -0.10 13.94 -3.68
N LYS A 42 0.38 13.57 -2.49
CA LYS A 42 1.30 14.41 -1.70
C LYS A 42 2.69 14.55 -2.32
N LEU A 43 3.07 13.64 -3.20
CA LEU A 43 4.33 13.68 -3.95
C LEU A 43 4.21 14.38 -5.30
N GLU A 44 3.02 14.90 -5.67
CA GLU A 44 2.72 15.53 -6.96
C GLU A 44 3.01 14.63 -8.19
N ASP A 45 3.03 13.31 -8.00
CA ASP A 45 3.25 12.36 -9.09
C ASP A 45 1.91 12.07 -9.82
N ASN A 46 1.94 12.02 -11.17
CA ASN A 46 0.80 11.59 -11.98
C ASN A 46 0.43 10.14 -11.61
N PHE A 47 -0.75 9.95 -11.04
CA PHE A 47 -1.09 8.73 -10.32
C PHE A 47 -1.68 7.63 -11.25
N GLU A 48 -0.81 6.95 -11.99
CA GLU A 48 -1.09 5.61 -12.55
C GLU A 48 -0.22 4.60 -11.81
N THR A 49 -0.65 4.18 -10.61
CA THR A 49 0.19 3.35 -9.74
C THR A 49 -0.14 1.88 -9.88
N THR A 50 0.83 1.09 -10.35
CA THR A 50 0.76 -0.36 -10.32
C THR A 50 1.01 -0.88 -8.90
N ILE A 51 -0.02 -1.42 -8.26
CA ILE A 51 0.08 -1.99 -6.91
C ILE A 51 0.34 -3.48 -6.97
N MET A 52 1.26 -3.95 -6.14
CA MET A 52 1.60 -5.35 -6.03
C MET A 52 1.34 -5.90 -4.63
N TYR A 53 0.95 -7.17 -4.59
CA TYR A 53 0.48 -7.86 -3.41
C TYR A 53 1.22 -9.18 -3.14
N ARG A 54 1.33 -9.52 -1.86
CA ARG A 54 1.64 -10.89 -1.39
C ARG A 54 1.04 -11.14 0.00
N TYR A 55 0.41 -12.29 0.19
CA TYR A 55 0.12 -12.82 1.54
C TYR A 55 1.35 -13.52 2.14
N TYR A 56 1.75 -13.16 3.36
CA TYR A 56 2.86 -13.81 4.04
C TYR A 56 2.76 -13.71 5.56
N ASN A 57 2.84 -14.86 6.25
CA ASN A 57 2.80 -14.97 7.72
C ASN A 57 1.63 -14.20 8.35
N GLY A 58 0.42 -14.39 7.83
CA GLY A 58 -0.78 -13.74 8.36
C GLY A 58 -0.95 -12.27 8.00
N LYS A 59 -0.10 -11.73 7.11
CA LYS A 59 -0.09 -10.30 6.75
C LYS A 59 -0.29 -10.10 5.26
N ASN A 60 -1.09 -9.11 4.90
CA ASN A 60 -1.25 -8.62 3.53
C ASN A 60 -0.12 -7.64 3.24
N LYS A 61 0.85 -8.04 2.42
CA LYS A 61 2.00 -7.18 2.09
C LYS A 61 1.73 -6.46 0.79
N ILE A 62 1.83 -5.14 0.84
CA ILE A 62 1.59 -4.24 -0.28
C ILE A 62 2.90 -3.57 -0.65
N ILE A 63 3.15 -3.41 -1.94
CA ILE A 63 4.26 -2.61 -2.45
C ILE A 63 3.84 -1.90 -3.74
N PHE A 64 4.22 -0.64 -3.88
CA PHE A 64 3.97 0.14 -5.09
C PHE A 64 5.14 1.09 -5.41
N PRO A 65 5.38 1.42 -6.69
CA PRO A 65 6.43 2.35 -7.08
C PRO A 65 6.05 3.77 -6.66
N LEU A 66 7.02 4.51 -6.13
CA LEU A 66 6.86 5.95 -5.87
C LEU A 66 7.38 6.74 -7.07
N THR A 67 8.69 6.67 -7.31
CA THR A 67 9.36 7.48 -8.33
C THR A 67 10.71 6.86 -8.69
N GLU A 68 11.38 7.40 -9.70
CA GLU A 68 12.73 6.99 -10.07
C GLU A 68 13.79 7.93 -9.45
N ILE A 69 14.84 7.32 -8.88
CA ILE A 69 16.01 8.01 -8.32
C ILE A 69 17.28 7.29 -8.83
N ASN A 70 18.14 8.02 -9.54
CA ASN A 70 19.42 7.49 -10.07
C ASN A 70 19.24 6.19 -10.88
N ASN A 71 18.29 6.17 -11.81
CA ASN A 71 17.95 5.01 -12.66
C ASN A 71 17.50 3.77 -11.86
N LYS A 72 16.96 3.97 -10.66
CA LYS A 72 16.36 2.92 -9.82
C LYS A 72 14.99 3.36 -9.35
N THR A 73 14.00 2.50 -9.52
CA THR A 73 12.67 2.71 -8.96
C THR A 73 12.72 2.58 -7.44
N LEU A 74 12.29 3.63 -6.75
CA LEU A 74 12.04 3.60 -5.32
C LEU A 74 10.61 3.12 -5.10
N PHE A 75 10.45 2.13 -4.23
CA PHE A 75 9.16 1.57 -3.85
C PHE A 75 8.83 1.90 -2.40
N PHE A 76 7.54 2.02 -2.11
CA PHE A 76 7.02 1.99 -0.76
C PHE A 76 6.35 0.64 -0.49
N ALA A 77 6.73 -0.01 0.60
CA ALA A 77 6.15 -1.27 1.03
C ALA A 77 5.54 -1.12 2.42
N PHE A 78 4.40 -1.75 2.65
CA PHE A 78 3.73 -1.76 3.95
C PHE A 78 2.92 -3.05 4.14
N ASP A 79 2.45 -3.26 5.37
CA ASP A 79 1.56 -4.37 5.73
C ASP A 79 0.16 -3.83 6.03
N ILE A 80 -0.87 -4.50 5.53
CA ILE A 80 -2.25 -4.39 6.01
C ILE A 80 -2.53 -5.57 6.94
N ILE A 81 -3.01 -5.27 8.14
CA ILE A 81 -3.36 -6.24 9.18
C ILE A 81 -4.87 -6.14 9.42
N ILE A 82 -5.55 -7.26 9.26
CA ILE A 82 -6.97 -7.39 9.58
C ILE A 82 -7.08 -7.80 11.04
N SER A 83 -7.87 -7.09 11.81
CA SER A 83 -8.18 -7.42 13.20
C SER A 83 -9.67 -7.47 13.40
N THR A 84 -10.14 -8.53 14.07
CA THR A 84 -11.53 -8.64 14.48
C THR A 84 -11.66 -8.21 15.93
N GLY A 85 -12.53 -7.24 16.20
CA GLY A 85 -12.88 -6.79 17.54
C GLY A 85 -13.72 -7.84 18.30
N MET A 86 -13.84 -7.64 19.61
CA MET A 86 -14.61 -8.53 20.50
C MET A 86 -16.11 -8.63 20.13
N PHE A 87 -16.63 -7.63 19.40
CA PHE A 87 -18.03 -7.55 18.96
C PHE A 87 -18.25 -7.99 17.50
N GLY A 88 -17.23 -8.57 16.86
CA GLY A 88 -17.31 -9.06 15.47
C GLY A 88 -16.95 -8.03 14.40
N ASP A 89 -16.71 -6.77 14.79
CA ASP A 89 -16.27 -5.73 13.86
C ASP A 89 -14.90 -6.07 13.25
N VAL A 90 -14.77 -5.93 11.94
CA VAL A 90 -13.50 -6.10 11.23
C VAL A 90 -12.92 -4.72 10.97
N VAL A 91 -11.67 -4.51 11.41
CA VAL A 91 -10.92 -3.27 11.17
C VAL A 91 -9.58 -3.58 10.53
N GLU A 92 -9.18 -2.73 9.59
CA GLU A 92 -7.88 -2.81 8.95
C GLU A 92 -6.92 -1.78 9.53
N PHE A 93 -5.69 -2.22 9.79
CA PHE A 93 -4.58 -1.39 10.23
C PHE A 93 -3.44 -1.45 9.22
N VAL A 94 -2.77 -0.31 8.98
CA VAL A 94 -1.57 -0.26 8.16
C VAL A 94 -0.32 -0.06 9.00
N ARG A 95 0.69 -0.89 8.76
CA ARG A 95 1.89 -1.01 9.61
C ARG A 95 3.14 -1.28 8.78
N ASN A 96 4.31 -1.15 9.40
CA ASN A 96 5.61 -1.55 8.85
C ASN A 96 5.97 -0.89 7.50
N GLY A 97 5.57 0.37 7.30
CA GLY A 97 5.92 1.17 6.14
C GLY A 97 7.43 1.30 5.98
N LYS A 98 7.96 1.06 4.78
CA LYS A 98 9.38 1.17 4.47
C LYS A 98 9.64 1.51 3.01
N LEU A 99 10.71 2.25 2.79
CA LEU A 99 11.28 2.49 1.48
C LEU A 99 12.19 1.34 1.05
N THR A 100 12.16 0.98 -0.24
CA THR A 100 13.06 -0.02 -0.79
C THR A 100 13.30 0.18 -2.28
N TYR A 101 14.51 -0.14 -2.74
CA TYR A 101 14.83 -0.24 -4.17
C TYR A 101 14.73 -1.68 -4.70
N LYS A 102 14.22 -2.61 -3.89
CA LYS A 102 14.13 -4.04 -4.22
C LYS A 102 12.66 -4.46 -4.27
N LEU A 103 12.22 -4.90 -5.44
CA LEU A 103 10.96 -5.61 -5.59
C LEU A 103 11.19 -7.13 -5.37
N PRO A 104 10.59 -7.75 -4.34
CA PRO A 104 10.75 -9.19 -4.15
C PRO A 104 10.00 -9.97 -5.24
N LYS A 105 10.63 -11.03 -5.78
CA LYS A 105 10.11 -11.83 -6.91
C LYS A 105 8.74 -12.49 -6.70
N THR A 106 8.27 -12.55 -5.46
CA THR A 106 7.05 -13.27 -5.04
C THR A 106 5.79 -12.41 -5.07
N TYR A 107 5.92 -11.13 -5.37
CA TYR A 107 4.77 -10.23 -5.48
C TYR A 107 4.06 -10.43 -6.82
N LYS A 108 2.74 -10.33 -6.81
CA LYS A 108 1.87 -10.36 -7.99
C LYS A 108 1.15 -9.02 -8.10
N TYR A 109 0.62 -8.67 -9.27
CA TYR A 109 -0.26 -7.50 -9.37
C TYR A 109 -1.48 -7.70 -8.49
N ILE A 110 -1.91 -6.63 -7.81
CA ILE A 110 -3.03 -6.74 -6.88
C ILE A 110 -4.33 -7.05 -7.62
N ASP A 111 -4.49 -6.52 -8.84
CA ASP A 111 -5.65 -6.78 -9.67
C ASP A 111 -5.73 -8.28 -10.01
N ASP A 112 -4.67 -8.90 -10.53
CA ASP A 112 -4.61 -10.35 -10.81
C ASP A 112 -4.91 -11.26 -9.60
N VAL A 113 -4.73 -10.76 -8.38
CA VAL A 113 -4.96 -11.54 -7.15
C VAL A 113 -6.40 -11.44 -6.67
N PHE A 114 -7.01 -10.27 -6.89
CA PHE A 114 -8.37 -9.96 -6.48
C PHE A 114 -9.22 -9.70 -7.74
N GLU A 115 -8.95 -10.43 -8.83
CA GLU A 115 -9.73 -10.38 -10.07
C GLU A 115 -11.17 -10.77 -9.70
N ASP A 116 -12.02 -9.76 -9.82
CA ASP A 116 -13.45 -9.63 -9.57
C ASP A 116 -14.19 -10.88 -9.06
N GLU A 117 -14.63 -10.82 -7.79
CA GLU A 117 -15.75 -11.61 -7.23
C GLU A 117 -17.09 -11.39 -7.98
N GLU A 118 -17.10 -10.77 -9.17
CA GLU A 118 -18.29 -10.44 -9.97
C GLU A 118 -18.58 -11.42 -11.13
N GLU A 119 -17.69 -12.36 -11.48
CA GLU A 119 -17.94 -13.26 -12.65
C GLU A 119 -18.82 -14.50 -12.38
N GLU A 120 -19.13 -14.87 -11.12
CA GLU A 120 -20.02 -16.01 -10.81
C GLU A 120 -21.49 -15.62 -10.54
N ALA A 121 -22.04 -14.66 -11.28
CA ALA A 121 -23.46 -14.30 -11.21
C ALA A 121 -24.11 -14.05 -12.58
N ILE A 122 -24.04 -15.02 -13.51
CA ILE A 122 -24.90 -15.09 -14.70
C ILE A 122 -25.48 -16.50 -14.84
#